data_AF-A0A0J8VG32-F1
#
_entry.id   AF-A0A0J8VG32-F1
#
_cell.length_a   1.000
_cell.length_b   1.000
_cell.length_c   1.000
_cell.angle_alpha   90.00
_cell.angle_beta   90.00
_cell.angle_gamma   90.00
#
_symmetry.space_group_name_H-M   'P 1'
#
loop_
_entity.id
_entity.type
_entity.pdbx_description
1 polymer ?
#
loop_
_entity_poly.entity_id
_entity_poly.type
_entity_poly.pdbx_seq_one_letter_code
_entity_poly.pdbx_strand_id
1 'polypeptide(L)'
;MKRTLLCLFLVWGISHSYAASTKDYVRAVERISDEYHQQSRDFLRSLNPQQQNLTAAQQVEFCGIVRRYVDQLYQATDKNRDALDFQLQKLTRQDIVDQVKSSKMMQLLQSKNVNCNL
;
A
#
# COMPACT_ATOMS: atom_id res chain seq x y z
N MET A 1 7.21 -26.20 0.05
CA MET A 1 6.86 -25.26 1.13
C MET A 1 5.65 -24.45 0.66
N LYS A 2 4.52 -24.58 1.35
CA LYS A 2 3.23 -24.00 0.93
C LYS A 2 3.28 -22.48 1.09
N ARG A 3 3.46 -21.77 -0.03
CA ARG A 3 3.21 -20.33 -0.14
C ARG A 3 1.70 -20.14 -0.22
N THR A 4 1.04 -20.04 0.93
CA THR A 4 -0.32 -19.50 0.99
C THR A 4 -0.24 -18.05 0.55
N LEU A 5 -0.47 -17.83 -0.75
CA LEU A 5 -0.78 -16.52 -1.33
C LEU A 5 -2.03 -16.02 -0.62
N LEU A 6 -1.83 -15.15 0.37
CA LEU A 6 -2.86 -14.43 1.07
C LEU A 6 -3.40 -13.35 0.13
N CYS A 7 -4.16 -13.77 -0.88
CA CYS A 7 -5.01 -12.86 -1.66
C CYS A 7 -6.16 -12.45 -0.73
N LEU A 8 -5.96 -11.39 0.04
CA LEU A 8 -7.07 -10.62 0.59
C LEU A 8 -7.77 -9.96 -0.61
N PHE A 9 -8.75 -10.69 -1.17
CA PHE A 9 -9.74 -10.16 -2.08
C PHE A 9 -10.52 -9.07 -1.34
N LEU A 10 -10.04 -7.83 -1.44
CA LEU A 10 -10.69 -6.65 -0.86
C LEU A 10 -11.87 -6.13 -1.69
N VAL A 11 -12.41 -6.93 -2.61
CA VAL A 11 -13.69 -6.61 -3.25
C VAL A 11 -14.38 -7.93 -3.52
N TRP A 12 -15.37 -8.27 -2.70
CA TRP A 12 -16.70 -8.65 -3.15
C TRP A 12 -17.64 -8.67 -1.94
N GLY A 13 -18.79 -8.04 -2.11
CA GLY A 13 -19.69 -7.60 -1.05
C GLY A 13 -20.00 -8.69 -0.04
N ILE A 14 -19.57 -8.47 1.19
CA ILE A 14 -20.14 -9.16 2.33
C ILE A 14 -20.75 -8.10 3.23
N SER A 15 -22.07 -8.13 3.28
CA SER A 15 -22.93 -7.35 4.16
C SER A 15 -22.74 -7.79 5.62
N HIS A 16 -21.51 -7.67 6.14
CA HIS A 16 -21.27 -7.77 7.57
C HIS A 16 -21.49 -6.38 8.17
N SER A 17 -22.36 -6.32 9.18
CA SER A 17 -22.57 -5.12 9.99
C SER A 17 -21.31 -4.82 10.79
N TYR A 18 -20.34 -4.20 10.13
CA TYR A 18 -19.10 -3.75 10.74
C TYR A 18 -19.39 -2.68 11.81
N ALA A 19 -18.68 -2.73 12.94
CA ALA A 19 -18.71 -1.67 13.94
C ALA A 19 -18.35 -0.32 13.28
N ALA A 20 -18.82 0.79 13.83
CA ALA A 20 -18.60 2.12 13.25
C ALA A 20 -17.11 2.41 12.98
N SER A 21 -16.22 2.03 13.91
CA SER A 21 -14.77 2.18 13.74
C SER A 21 -14.19 1.28 12.64
N THR A 22 -14.72 0.07 12.44
CA THR A 22 -14.31 -0.79 11.32
C THR A 22 -14.74 -0.19 9.98
N LYS A 23 -15.92 0.45 9.91
CA LYS A 23 -16.34 1.19 8.70
C LYS A 23 -15.45 2.40 8.41
N ASP A 24 -15.06 3.13 9.45
CA ASP A 24 -14.16 4.28 9.32
C ASP A 24 -12.74 3.85 8.91
N TYR A 25 -12.25 2.71 9.42
CA TYR A 25 -11.02 2.10 8.98
C TYR A 25 -11.07 1.71 7.50
N VAL A 26 -12.11 0.99 7.07
CA VAL A 26 -12.27 0.58 5.66
C VAL A 26 -12.30 1.82 4.75
N ARG A 27 -13.10 2.83 5.09
CA ARG A 27 -13.14 4.09 4.32
C ARG A 27 -11.79 4.80 4.29
N ALA A 28 -11.04 4.78 5.39
CA ALA A 28 -9.70 5.36 5.43
C ALA A 28 -8.75 4.59 4.49
N VAL A 29 -8.74 3.26 4.56
CA VAL A 29 -7.90 2.41 3.70
C VAL A 29 -8.24 2.58 2.22
N GLU A 30 -9.52 2.64 1.86
CA GLU A 30 -9.98 2.89 0.49
C GLU A 30 -9.44 4.23 -0.02
N ARG A 31 -9.67 5.32 0.72
CA ARG A 31 -9.16 6.65 0.36
C ARG A 31 -7.64 6.67 0.20
N ILE A 32 -6.91 6.09 1.15
CA ILE A 32 -5.44 6.01 1.13
C ILE A 32 -4.95 5.23 -0.10
N SER A 33 -5.65 4.14 -0.46
CA SER A 33 -5.33 3.33 -1.63
C SER A 33 -5.62 4.08 -2.94
N ASP A 34 -6.71 4.82 -3.01
CA ASP A 34 -7.07 5.62 -4.18
C ASP A 34 -6.08 6.77 -4.41
N GLU A 35 -5.68 7.47 -3.34
CA GLU A 35 -4.64 8.50 -3.37
C GLU A 35 -3.31 7.91 -3.87
N TYR A 36 -2.89 6.76 -3.34
CA TYR A 36 -1.69 6.06 -3.78
C TYR A 36 -1.76 5.67 -5.25
N HIS A 37 -2.88 5.11 -5.70
CA HIS A 37 -3.06 4.72 -7.10
C HIS A 37 -3.05 5.92 -8.04
N GLN A 38 -3.67 7.03 -7.64
CA GLN A 38 -3.64 8.26 -8.41
C GLN A 38 -2.22 8.81 -8.53
N GLN A 39 -1.54 9.01 -7.39
CA GLN A 39 -0.16 9.51 -7.36
C GLN A 39 0.79 8.62 -8.17
N SER A 40 0.64 7.30 -8.07
CA SER A 40 1.46 6.35 -8.82
C SER A 40 1.20 6.42 -10.33
N ARG A 41 -0.06 6.54 -10.76
CA ARG A 41 -0.38 6.72 -12.19
C ARG A 41 0.15 8.04 -12.73
N ASP A 42 0.02 9.11 -11.96
CA ASP A 42 0.47 10.44 -12.38
C ASP A 42 2.00 10.49 -12.47
N PHE A 43 2.69 9.84 -11.52
CA PHE A 43 4.13 9.59 -11.62
C PHE A 43 4.49 8.80 -12.89
N LEU A 44 3.84 7.66 -13.15
CA LEU A 44 4.12 6.86 -14.35
C LEU A 44 3.85 7.61 -15.66
N ARG A 45 2.88 8.53 -15.69
CA ARG A 45 2.60 9.39 -16.84
C ARG A 45 3.62 10.52 -17.02
N SER A 46 4.28 10.95 -15.95
CA SER A 46 5.35 11.97 -16.01
C SER A 46 6.66 11.39 -16.54
N LEU A 47 6.79 10.06 -16.57
CA LEU A 47 7.95 9.36 -17.10
C LEU A 47 8.05 9.48 -18.63
N ASN A 48 9.24 9.80 -19.15
CA ASN A 48 9.59 9.59 -20.54
C ASN A 48 9.43 8.09 -20.89
N PRO A 49 8.61 7.71 -21.90
CA PRO A 49 8.34 6.32 -22.26
C PRO A 49 9.57 5.56 -22.80
N GLN A 50 10.60 6.27 -23.27
CA GLN A 50 11.86 5.67 -23.73
C GLN A 50 12.89 5.50 -22.60
N GLN A 51 12.61 5.98 -21.39
CA GLN A 51 13.54 5.84 -20.27
C GLN A 51 13.62 4.37 -19.84
N GLN A 52 14.84 3.87 -19.70
CA GLN A 52 15.05 2.48 -19.26
C GLN A 52 14.96 2.36 -17.73
N ASN A 53 15.51 3.35 -17.01
CA ASN A 53 15.59 3.43 -15.55
C ASN A 53 15.11 4.79 -15.05
N LEU A 54 14.67 4.85 -13.79
CA LEU A 54 14.38 6.11 -13.11
C LEU A 54 15.67 6.89 -12.82
N THR A 55 15.60 8.21 -12.91
CA THR A 55 16.63 9.10 -12.36
C THR A 55 16.59 9.09 -10.83
N ALA A 56 17.66 9.56 -10.18
CA ALA A 56 17.70 9.70 -8.73
C ALA A 56 16.54 10.55 -8.18
N ALA A 57 16.18 11.64 -8.87
CA ALA A 57 15.06 12.50 -8.49
C ALA A 57 13.71 11.75 -8.57
N GLN A 58 13.46 11.04 -9.66
CA GLN A 58 12.25 10.23 -9.85
C GLN A 58 12.17 9.08 -8.84
N GLN A 59 13.30 8.46 -8.49
CA GLN A 59 13.36 7.46 -7.43
C GLN A 59 12.97 8.05 -6.08
N VAL A 60 13.52 9.22 -5.71
CA VAL A 60 13.15 9.91 -4.47
C VAL A 60 11.66 10.25 -4.44
N GLU A 61 11.12 10.76 -5.55
CA GLU A 61 9.71 11.10 -5.68
C GLU A 61 8.81 9.87 -5.47
N PHE A 62 9.07 8.79 -6.21
CA PHE A 62 8.27 7.58 -6.10
C PHE A 62 8.39 6.92 -4.73
N CYS A 63 9.61 6.83 -4.17
CA CYS A 63 9.79 6.31 -2.83
C CYS A 63 9.09 7.17 -1.77
N GLY A 64 8.95 8.48 -2.00
CA GLY A 64 8.13 9.37 -1.18
C GLY A 64 6.64 9.03 -1.23
N ILE A 65 6.11 8.72 -2.42
CA ILE A 65 4.71 8.24 -2.60
C ILE A 65 4.49 6.96 -1.78
N VAL A 66 5.38 5.98 -1.93
CA VAL A 66 5.26 4.69 -1.24
C VAL A 66 5.42 4.83 0.28
N ARG A 67 6.35 5.65 0.76
CA ARG A 67 6.52 5.90 2.20
C ARG A 67 5.26 6.51 2.80
N ARG A 68 4.69 7.53 2.16
CA ARG A 68 3.43 8.14 2.62
C ARG A 68 2.29 7.12 2.68
N TYR A 69 2.18 6.27 1.67
CA TYR A 69 1.17 5.22 1.63
C TYR A 69 1.30 4.23 2.81
N VAL A 70 2.51 3.73 3.07
CA VAL A 70 2.80 2.85 4.22
C VAL A 70 2.46 3.55 5.54
N ASP A 71 2.92 4.79 5.72
CA ASP A 71 2.73 5.53 6.97
C ASP A 71 1.25 5.81 7.22
N GLN A 72 0.48 6.18 6.18
CA GLN A 72 -0.96 6.40 6.29
C GLN A 72 -1.74 5.12 6.60
N LEU A 73 -1.38 3.99 5.96
CA LEU A 73 -1.99 2.69 6.27
C LEU A 73 -1.73 2.27 7.72
N TYR A 74 -0.48 2.42 8.17
CA TYR A 74 -0.13 2.11 9.55
C TYR A 74 -0.87 3.01 10.53
N GLN A 75 -0.94 4.32 10.27
CA GLN A 75 -1.67 5.26 11.11
C GLN A 75 -3.17 4.95 11.16
N ALA A 76 -3.78 4.60 10.03
CA ALA A 76 -5.20 4.21 9.97
C ALA A 76 -5.46 2.93 10.77
N THR A 77 -4.54 1.96 10.69
CA THR A 77 -4.59 0.70 11.45
C THR A 77 -4.45 0.97 12.93
N ASP A 78 -3.44 1.75 13.34
CA ASP A 78 -3.16 2.05 14.74
C ASP A 78 -4.29 2.83 15.41
N LYS A 79 -4.85 3.84 14.71
CA LYS A 79 -5.99 4.63 15.19
C LYS A 79 -7.25 3.80 15.45
N ASN A 80 -7.45 2.74 14.69
CA ASN A 80 -8.65 1.89 14.80
C ASN A 80 -8.36 0.54 15.47
N ARG A 81 -7.13 0.31 15.92
CA ARG A 81 -6.57 -0.99 16.31
C ARG A 81 -7.51 -1.79 17.19
N ASP A 82 -8.00 -1.21 18.28
CA ASP A 82 -8.85 -1.90 19.26
C ASP A 82 -10.20 -2.38 18.70
N ALA A 83 -10.67 -1.77 17.60
CA ALA A 83 -11.93 -2.10 16.93
C ALA A 83 -11.75 -2.96 15.67
N LEU A 84 -10.52 -3.33 15.33
CA LEU A 84 -10.22 -4.21 14.21
C LEU A 84 -10.18 -5.67 14.67
N ASP A 85 -10.35 -6.58 13.72
CA ASP A 85 -10.17 -8.01 13.99
C ASP A 85 -8.75 -8.32 14.48
N PHE A 86 -8.61 -9.40 15.24
CA PHE A 86 -7.36 -9.81 15.88
C PHE A 86 -6.15 -9.89 14.95
N GLN A 87 -6.35 -10.24 13.67
CA GLN A 87 -5.27 -10.26 12.68
C GLN A 87 -4.77 -8.85 12.36
N LEU A 88 -5.67 -7.89 12.18
CA LEU A 88 -5.33 -6.49 11.88
C LEU A 88 -4.77 -5.77 13.11
N GLN A 89 -5.25 -6.13 14.31
CA GLN A 89 -4.67 -5.65 15.57
C GLN A 89 -3.17 -5.91 15.67
N LYS A 90 -2.71 -7.05 15.15
CA LYS A 90 -1.31 -7.46 15.20
C LYS A 90 -0.44 -6.93 14.07
N LEU A 91 -1.02 -6.25 13.08
CA LEU A 91 -0.25 -5.74 11.92
C LEU A 91 0.79 -4.72 12.36
N THR A 92 2.05 -5.06 12.22
CA THR A 92 3.13 -4.10 12.43
C THR A 92 3.30 -3.20 11.21
N ARG A 93 4.02 -2.09 11.37
CA ARG A 93 4.45 -1.28 10.21
C ARG A 93 5.28 -2.12 9.23
N GLN A 94 6.08 -3.07 9.72
CA GLN A 94 6.89 -3.93 8.87
C GLN A 94 6.02 -4.88 8.03
N ASP A 95 4.94 -5.43 8.60
CA ASP A 95 4.00 -6.26 7.84
C ASP A 95 3.36 -5.47 6.68
N ILE A 96 3.01 -4.20 6.91
CA ILE A 96 2.51 -3.30 5.88
C ILE A 96 3.59 -3.03 4.82
N VAL A 97 4.83 -2.74 5.23
CA VAL A 97 5.97 -2.58 4.31
C VAL A 97 6.16 -3.82 3.43
N ASP A 98 6.12 -5.00 4.02
CA ASP A 98 6.31 -6.27 3.31
C ASP A 98 5.16 -6.53 2.32
N GLN A 99 3.93 -6.23 2.73
CA GLN A 99 2.77 -6.29 1.85
C GLN A 99 2.90 -5.33 0.67
N VAL A 100 3.28 -4.07 0.91
CA VAL A 100 3.46 -3.06 -0.14
C VAL A 100 4.58 -3.47 -1.09
N LYS A 101 5.72 -3.95 -0.58
CA LYS A 101 6.83 -4.47 -1.38
C LYS A 101 6.44 -5.70 -2.22
N SER A 102 5.47 -6.49 -1.77
CA SER A 102 4.96 -7.64 -2.52
C SER A 102 4.03 -7.26 -3.68
N SER A 103 3.57 -6.00 -3.75
CA SER A 103 2.70 -5.53 -4.83
C SER A 103 3.37 -5.60 -6.20
N LYS A 104 2.58 -5.87 -7.25
CA LYS A 104 3.07 -5.94 -8.64
C LYS A 104 3.81 -4.68 -9.07
N MET A 105 3.35 -3.52 -8.62
CA MET A 105 3.97 -2.23 -8.91
C MET A 105 5.37 -2.14 -8.30
N MET A 106 5.52 -2.51 -7.02
CA MET A 106 6.82 -2.50 -6.36
C MET A 106 7.79 -3.53 -6.96
N GLN A 107 7.32 -4.72 -7.31
CA GLN A 107 8.14 -5.73 -7.99
C GLN A 107 8.65 -5.26 -9.36
N LEU A 108 7.82 -4.54 -10.12
CA LEU A 108 8.21 -3.96 -11.41
C LEU A 108 9.26 -2.84 -11.26
N LEU A 109 9.28 -2.16 -10.12
CA LEU A 109 10.26 -1.11 -9.86
C LEU A 109 11.57 -1.66 -9.32
N GLN A 110 11.51 -2.71 -8.51
CA GLN A 110 12.70 -3.46 -8.08
C GLN A 110 13.48 -4.00 -9.28
N SER A 111 12.81 -4.50 -10.32
CA SER A 111 13.48 -4.95 -11.55
C SER A 111 14.16 -3.82 -12.34
N LYS A 112 13.83 -2.56 -12.03
CA LYS A 112 14.47 -1.34 -12.56
C LYS A 112 15.52 -0.73 -11.62
N ASN A 113 16.03 -1.52 -10.67
CA ASN A 113 17.00 -1.09 -9.64
C ASN A 113 16.49 0.02 -8.71
N VAL A 114 15.17 0.17 -8.59
CA VAL A 114 14.57 1.10 -7.63
C VAL A 114 14.50 0.41 -6.27
N ASN A 115 15.29 0.89 -5.30
CA ASN A 115 15.21 0.45 -3.92
C ASN A 115 14.72 1.60 -3.04
N CYS A 116 13.52 1.45 -2.47
CA CYS A 116 12.98 2.40 -1.51
C CYS A 116 13.29 1.93 -0.09
N ASN A 117 14.00 2.75 0.67
CA ASN A 117 14.25 2.51 2.09
C ASN A 117 13.03 2.96 2.90
N LEU A 118 12.11 2.03 3.18
CA LEU A 118 10.81 2.25 3.81
C LEU A 118 10.82 2.06 5.31
#